data_AF-A0A143PWA6-F1
#
_entry.id   AF-A0A143PWA6-F1
#
_cell.length_a   1.000
_cell.length_b   1.000
_cell.length_c   1.000
_cell.angle_alpha   90.00
_cell.angle_beta   90.00
_cell.angle_gamma   90.00
#
_symmetry.space_group_name_H-M   'P 1'
#
loop_
_entity.id
_entity.type
_entity.pdbx_description
1 polymer ?
#
loop_
_entity_poly.entity_id
_entity_poly.type
_entity_poly.pdbx_seq_one_letter_code
_entity_poly.pdbx_strand_id
1 'polypeptide(L)' 'MMRLHFVVVFNLTRFARDKYDHFALRSHLQSLGISLRSATEPVDDTSTGKLMEGVLAAFAQFDNDFARTARGPA' A
#
# COMPACT_ATOMS: atom_id res chain seq x y z
N MET A 1 -4.14 17.45 -18.19
CA MET A 1 -3.83 17.12 -16.78
C MET A 1 -3.03 15.83 -16.79
N MET A 2 -1.81 15.83 -16.24
CA MET A 2 -0.92 14.66 -16.27
C MET A 2 -1.31 13.71 -15.11
N ARG A 3 -1.46 12.41 -15.39
CA ARG A 3 -1.75 11.37 -14.40
C ARG A 3 -0.58 10.39 -14.31
N LEU A 4 -0.16 10.09 -13.08
CA LEU A 4 0.82 9.04 -12.83
C LEU A 4 0.09 7.69 -12.85
N HIS A 5 0.57 6.74 -13.64
CA HIS A 5 -0.05 5.41 -13.76
C HIS A 5 0.77 4.32 -13.08
N PHE A 6 2.10 4.48 -13.02
CA PHE A 6 2.98 3.43 -12.55
C PHE A 6 4.10 4.00 -11.68
N VAL A 7 4.44 3.25 -10.63
CA VAL A 7 5.68 3.41 -9.87
C VAL A 7 6.49 2.14 -10.10
N VAL A 8 7.68 2.28 -10.66
CA VAL A 8 8.58 1.14 -10.91
C VAL A 8 9.75 1.25 -9.95
N VAL A 9 9.99 0.19 -9.18
CA VAL A 9 11.12 0.10 -8.25
C VAL A 9 12.08 -1.00 -8.68
N PHE A 10 13.37 -0.82 -8.41
CA PHE A 10 14.35 -1.85 -8.72
C PHE A 10 14.33 -3.00 -7.71
N ASN A 11 13.99 -2.73 -6.45
CA ASN A 11 14.04 -3.69 -5.37
C ASN A 11 12.95 -3.37 -4.32
N LEU A 12 12.05 -4.33 -4.04
CA LEU A 12 10.92 -4.13 -3.12
C LEU A 12 11.37 -4.04 -1.66
N THR A 13 12.44 -4.75 -1.27
CA THR A 13 13.00 -4.68 0.10
C THR A 13 13.58 -3.31 0.46
N ARG A 14 13.89 -2.47 -0.54
CA ARG A 14 14.28 -1.07 -0.33
C ARG A 14 13.10 -0.10 -0.43
N PHE A 15 12.02 -0.51 -1.09
CA PHE A 15 10.79 0.27 -1.19
C PHE A 15 10.01 0.26 0.14
N ALA A 16 10.03 -0.85 0.86
CA ALA A 16 9.45 -0.97 2.19
C ALA A 16 10.33 -1.85 3.09
N ARG A 17 10.52 -1.42 4.34
CA ARG A 17 11.42 -2.08 5.31
C ARG A 17 10.88 -3.40 5.83
N ASP A 18 9.57 -3.57 5.83
CA ASP A 18 8.91 -4.83 6.15
C ASP A 18 7.76 -5.12 5.17
N LYS A 19 7.19 -6.33 5.28
CA LYS A 19 6.09 -6.78 4.41
C LYS A 19 4.81 -5.98 4.66
N TYR A 20 4.56 -5.53 5.87
CA TYR A 20 3.36 -4.78 6.21
C TYR A 20 3.37 -3.40 5.54
N ASP A 21 4.48 -2.67 5.69
CA ASP A 21 4.74 -1.40 5.01
C ASP A 21 4.65 -1.55 3.48
N HIS A 22 5.13 -2.68 2.95
CA HIS A 22 5.06 -2.96 1.53
C HIS A 22 3.61 -3.00 1.02
N PHE A 23 2.74 -3.74 1.71
CA PHE A 23 1.33 -3.84 1.35
C PHE A 23 0.57 -2.54 1.62
N ALA A 24 0.88 -1.83 2.70
CA ALA A 24 0.25 -0.55 3.01
C ALA A 24 0.56 0.52 1.94
N LEU A 25 1.83 0.65 1.53
CA LEU A 25 2.24 1.57 0.47
C LEU A 25 1.66 1.19 -0.90
N ARG A 26 1.62 -0.12 -1.21
CA ARG A 26 1.00 -0.60 -2.44
C ARG A 26 -0.50 -0.26 -2.49
N SER A 27 -1.22 -0.51 -1.39
CA SER A 27 -2.65 -0.17 -1.27
C SER A 27 -2.88 1.32 -1.42
N HIS A 28 -2.03 2.14 -0.80
CA HIS A 28 -2.09 3.58 -0.94
C HIS A 28 -1.91 4.02 -2.40
N LEU A 29 -0.92 3.50 -3.11
CA LEU A 29 -0.72 3.78 -4.54
C LEU A 29 -1.92 3.32 -5.39
N GLN A 30 -2.47 2.13 -5.14
CA GLN A 30 -3.66 1.65 -5.85
C GLN A 30 -4.88 2.55 -5.63
N SER A 31 -5.09 3.06 -4.41
CA SER A 31 -6.18 4.01 -4.12
C SER A 31 -6.10 5.30 -4.95
N LEU A 32 -4.89 5.65 -5.39
CA LEU A 32 -4.62 6.79 -6.28
C LEU A 32 -4.68 6.42 -7.77
N GLY A 33 -4.95 5.16 -8.10
CA GLY A 33 -4.92 4.61 -9.46
C GLY A 33 -3.51 4.37 -10.00
N ILE A 34 -2.52 4.22 -9.10
CA ILE A 34 -1.10 4.04 -9.44
C ILE A 34 -0.71 2.59 -9.15
N SER A 35 -0.19 1.88 -10.15
CA SER A 35 0.26 0.50 -10.00
C SER A 35 1.75 0.44 -9.64
N LEU A 36 2.10 -0.27 -8.55
CA LEU A 36 3.49 -0.57 -8.19
C LEU A 36 4.00 -1.77 -9.01
N ARG A 37 5.19 -1.62 -9.60
CA ARG A 37 5.91 -2.67 -10.34
C ARG A 37 7.33 -2.78 -9.81
N SER A 38 7.89 -3.98 -9.84
CA SER A 38 9.32 -4.20 -9.62
C SER A 38 10.00 -4.65 -10.91
N ALA A 39 11.21 -4.16 -11.14
CA ALA A 39 12.03 -4.55 -12.29
C ALA A 39 12.71 -5.92 -12.11
N THR A 40 12.86 -6.38 -10.86
CA THR A 40 13.64 -7.59 -10.53
C THR A 40 12.83 -8.66 -9.79
N GLU A 41 11.67 -8.32 -9.24
CA GLU A 41 10.87 -9.19 -8.40
C GLU A 41 9.41 -9.23 -8.90
N PRO A 42 8.73 -10.39 -8.87
CA PRO A 42 7.32 -10.45 -9.22
C PRO A 42 6.47 -9.73 -8.15
N VAL A 43 5.62 -8.80 -8.58
CA VAL A 43 4.59 -8.20 -7.72
C VAL A 43 3.35 -9.11 -7.75
N ASP A 44 2.88 -9.54 -6.60
CA ASP A 44 1.76 -10.49 -6.48
C ASP A 44 0.43 -9.83 -6.83
N ASP A 45 0.04 -9.88 -8.11
CA ASP A 45 -1.23 -9.40 -8.65
C ASP A 45 -2.36 -10.46 -8.61
N THR A 46 -2.16 -11.59 -7.90
CA THR A 46 -3.18 -12.63 -7.79
C THR A 46 -4.41 -12.13 -7.03
N SER A 47 -5.56 -12.81 -7.23
CA SER A 47 -6.79 -12.52 -6.46
C SER A 47 -6.56 -12.63 -4.96
N THR A 48 -5.70 -13.55 -4.52
CA THR A 48 -5.29 -13.71 -3.12
C THR A 48 -4.47 -12.52 -2.63
N GLY A 49 -3.51 -12.04 -3.43
CA GLY A 49 -2.72 -10.85 -3.12
C GLY A 49 -3.60 -9.61 -2.93
N LYS A 50 -4.59 -9.42 -3.82
CA LYS A 50 -5.57 -8.31 -3.72
C LYS A 50 -6.48 -8.42 -2.50
N LEU A 51 -6.89 -9.63 -2.12
CA LEU A 51 -7.68 -9.85 -0.89
C LEU A 51 -6.87 -9.46 0.35
N MET A 52 -5.63 -9.93 0.45
CA MET A 52 -4.75 -9.59 1.58
C MET A 52 -4.45 -8.09 1.65
N GLU A 53 -4.30 -7.43 0.51
CA GLU A 53 -4.15 -5.98 0.41
C GLU A 53 -5.37 -5.25 1.00
N GLY A 54 -6.60 -5.68 0.65
CA GLY A 54 -7.82 -5.13 1.21
C GLY A 54 -7.94 -5.32 2.73
N VAL A 55 -7.54 -6.47 3.25
CA VAL A 55 -7.52 -6.75 4.70
C VAL A 55 -6.56 -5.82 5.43
N LEU A 56 -5.33 -5.68 4.93
CA LEU A 56 -4.31 -4.82 5.56
C LEU A 56 -4.69 -3.33 5.50
N ALA A 57 -5.31 -2.89 4.41
CA ALA A 57 -5.83 -1.53 4.29
C ALA A 57 -6.92 -1.24 5.35
N ALA A 58 -7.82 -2.20 5.59
CA ALA A 58 -8.86 -2.07 6.62
C ALA A 58 -8.26 -1.96 8.03
N PHE A 59 -7.20 -2.73 8.35
CA PHE A 59 -6.46 -2.60 9.60
C PHE A 59 -5.78 -1.24 9.75
N ALA A 60 -5.08 -0.78 8.71
CA ALA A 60 -4.43 0.53 8.74
C ALA A 60 -5.44 1.69 8.92
N GLN A 61 -6.61 1.59 8.28
CA GLN A 61 -7.69 2.56 8.49
C GLN A 61 -8.20 2.51 9.93
N PHE A 62 -8.44 1.31 10.47
CA PHE A 62 -8.86 1.14 11.86
C PHE A 62 -7.87 1.76 12.85
N ASP A 63 -6.57 1.49 12.69
CA ASP A 63 -5.52 2.07 13.55
C ASP A 63 -5.49 3.60 13.46
N ASN A 64 -5.65 4.16 12.26
CA ASN A 64 -5.72 5.60 12.05
C ASN A 64 -6.96 6.23 12.71
N ASP A 65 -8.14 5.59 12.58
CA ASP A 65 -9.38 6.04 13.18
C ASP A 65 -9.32 5.94 14.71
N PHE A 66 -8.70 4.90 15.24
CA PHE A 66 -8.43 4.73 16.67
C PHE A 66 -7.48 5.82 17.18
N ALA A 67 -6.35 6.05 16.50
CA ALA A 67 -5.39 7.09 16.85
C ALA A 67 -6.01 8.50 16.77
N ARG A 68 -6.91 8.75 15.80
CA ARG A 68 -7.66 10.00 15.68
C ARG A 68 -8.63 10.20 16.84
N THR A 69 -9.33 9.15 17.24
CA THR A 69 -10.27 9.19 18.36
C THR A 69 -9.54 9.38 19.69
N ALA A 70 -8.38 8.75 19.86
CA ALA A 70 -7.55 8.86 21.05
C ALA A 70 -6.89 10.24 21.23
N ARG A 71 -6.71 11.02 20.16
CA ARG A 71 -6.08 12.35 20.23
C ARG A 71 -7.01 13.49 20.67
N GLY A 72 -8.33 13.25 20.77
CA GLY A 72 -9.32 14.29 21.09
C GLY A 72 -9.43 15.36 19.98
N PRO A 73 -10.57 16.06 19.85
CA PRO A 73 -10.66 17.19 18.93
C PRO A 73 -9.69 18.28 19.43
N ALA A 74 -8.85 18.78 18.53
CA ALA A 74 -7.98 19.93 18.76
C ALA A 74 -8.78 21.19 19.11
#